data_AF-A0A3N5U713-F1
#
_entry.id   AF-A0A3N5U713-F1
#
_cell.length_a   1.000
_cell.length_b   1.000
_cell.length_c   1.000
_cell.angle_alpha   90.00
_cell.angle_beta   90.00
_cell.angle_gamma   90.00
#
_symmetry.space_group_name_H-M   'P 1'
#
loop_
_entity.id
_entity.type
_entity.pdbx_description
1 polymer ?
#
loop_
_entity_poly.entity_id
_entity_poly.type
_entity_poly.pdbx_seq_one_letter_code
_entity_poly.pdbx_strand_id
1 'polypeptide(L)' 'RYFDEPCRRGAIDVVGRKIDKEKFIRMVDELYEHKGLDKDGVPKPETLKALGLENEPSNLI' A
#
# COMPACT_ATOMS: atom_id res chain seq x y z
N ARG A 1 14.03 -8.70 0.89
CA ARG A 1 13.47 -10.07 1.08
C ARG A 1 12.39 -10.39 0.04
N TYR A 2 11.18 -9.80 0.08
CA TYR A 2 10.08 -10.24 -0.80
C TYR A 2 10.34 -10.07 -2.31
N PHE A 3 11.19 -9.10 -2.69
CA PHE A 3 11.60 -8.87 -4.07
C PHE A 3 12.86 -9.66 -4.47
N ASP A 4 13.62 -10.17 -3.48
CA ASP A 4 14.98 -10.68 -3.67
C ASP A 4 15.10 -12.18 -3.41
N GLU A 5 14.31 -12.72 -2.48
CA GLU A 5 14.32 -14.11 -2.05
C GLU A 5 13.07 -14.84 -2.55
N PRO A 6 13.21 -16.01 -3.20
CA PRO A 6 12.08 -16.77 -3.68
C PRO A 6 11.32 -17.47 -2.56
N CYS A 7 10.01 -17.68 -2.78
CA CYS A 7 9.17 -18.50 -1.92
C CYS A 7 9.71 -19.94 -1.87
N ARG A 8 10.00 -20.44 -0.65
CA ARG A 8 10.55 -21.79 -0.43
C ARG A 8 9.48 -22.88 -0.28
N ARG A 9 8.22 -22.48 -0.07
CA ARG A 9 7.07 -23.36 0.20
C ARG A 9 5.77 -22.68 -0.23
N GLY A 10 4.75 -23.46 -0.55
CA GLY A 10 3.45 -22.97 -0.98
C GLY A 10 2.85 -23.83 -2.09
N ALA A 11 1.87 -23.28 -2.80
CA ALA A 11 1.34 -23.87 -4.03
C ALA A 11 2.46 -24.03 -5.08
N ILE A 12 2.36 -25.07 -5.92
CA ILE A 12 3.41 -25.50 -6.85
C ILE A 12 3.84 -24.36 -7.79
N ASP A 13 2.91 -23.52 -8.20
CA ASP A 13 3.07 -22.35 -9.07
C ASP A 13 3.71 -21.13 -8.39
N VAL A 14 3.71 -21.09 -7.05
CA VAL A 14 4.25 -19.99 -6.24
C VAL A 14 5.66 -20.28 -5.73
N VAL A 15 6.01 -21.55 -5.53
CA VAL A 15 7.38 -21.94 -5.11
C VAL A 15 8.41 -21.45 -6.15
N GLY A 16 9.49 -20.82 -5.69
CA GLY A 16 10.52 -20.25 -6.56
C GLY A 16 10.22 -18.83 -7.05
N ARG A 17 8.99 -18.33 -6.89
CA ARG A 17 8.60 -16.97 -7.32
C ARG A 17 9.01 -15.92 -6.29
N LYS A 18 9.18 -14.68 -6.77
CA LYS A 18 9.37 -13.46 -5.98
C LYS A 18 8.31 -12.45 -6.37
N ILE A 19 8.06 -11.47 -5.51
CA ILE A 19 7.24 -10.34 -5.90
C ILE A 19 8.04 -9.50 -6.91
N ASP A 20 7.37 -9.10 -7.98
CA ASP A 20 7.90 -8.13 -8.94
C ASP A 20 7.82 -6.73 -8.31
N LYS A 21 8.97 -6.10 -8.10
CA LYS A 21 9.07 -4.82 -7.39
C LYS A 21 8.36 -3.69 -8.12
N GLU A 22 8.50 -3.62 -9.44
CA GLU A 22 7.92 -2.53 -10.25
C GLU A 22 6.40 -2.65 -10.28
N LYS A 23 5.88 -3.86 -10.48
CA LYS A 23 4.44 -4.12 -10.42
C LYS A 23 3.88 -3.83 -9.03
N PHE A 24 4.62 -4.17 -7.98
CA PHE A 24 4.20 -3.91 -6.61
C PHE A 24 4.13 -2.41 -6.32
N ILE A 25 5.13 -1.63 -6.71
CA ILE A 25 5.14 -0.17 -6.52
C ILE A 25 3.95 0.45 -7.24
N ARG A 26 3.71 0.08 -8.50
CA ARG A 26 2.54 0.57 -9.25
C ARG A 26 1.21 0.21 -8.58
N MET A 27 1.08 -1.01 -8.06
CA MET A 27 -0.11 -1.43 -7.32
C MET A 27 -0.31 -0.60 -6.05
N VAL A 28 0.77 -0.22 -5.35
CA VAL A 28 0.69 0.66 -4.17
C VAL A 28 0.25 2.07 -4.56
N ASP A 29 0.78 2.63 -5.66
CA ASP A 29 0.36 3.94 -6.17
C ASP A 29 -1.15 3.94 -6.51
N GLU A 30 -1.61 2.90 -7.21
CA GLU A 30 -3.04 2.70 -7.52
C GLU A 30 -3.91 2.57 -6.25
N LEU A 31 -3.41 1.87 -5.23
CA LEU A 31 -4.08 1.74 -3.94
C LEU A 31 -4.21 3.09 -3.23
N TYR A 32 -3.12 3.88 -3.19
CA TYR A 32 -3.12 5.19 -2.56
C TYR A 32 -4.07 6.15 -3.25
N GLU A 33 -4.06 6.20 -4.57
CA GLU A 33 -5.00 7.00 -5.35
C GLU A 33 -6.46 6.62 -5.06
N HIS A 34 -6.78 5.33 -5.11
CA HIS A 34 -8.13 4.84 -4.83
C HIS A 34 -8.58 5.13 -3.38
N LYS A 35 -7.64 5.15 -2.43
CA LYS A 35 -7.92 5.45 -1.02
C LYS A 35 -7.89 6.94 -0.70
N GLY A 36 -7.57 7.80 -1.67
CA GLY A 36 -7.44 9.23 -1.44
C GLY A 36 -6.24 9.57 -0.53
N LEU A 37 -5.18 8.79 -0.65
CA LEU A 37 -3.88 9.01 -0.01
C LEU A 37 -2.92 9.67 -1.02
N ASP A 38 -1.91 10.35 -0.52
CA ASP A 38 -0.78 10.81 -1.32
C ASP A 38 0.27 9.71 -1.52
N LYS A 39 1.41 10.06 -2.14
CA LYS A 39 2.48 9.10 -2.45
C LYS A 39 3.23 8.60 -1.21
N ASP A 40 3.12 9.31 -0.09
CA ASP A 40 3.73 8.93 1.18
C ASP A 40 2.75 8.11 2.04
N GLY A 41 1.53 7.87 1.53
CA GLY A 41 0.48 7.12 2.21
C GLY A 41 -0.31 7.95 3.21
N VAL A 42 -0.19 9.29 3.16
CA VAL A 42 -0.90 10.20 4.04
C VAL A 42 -2.27 10.54 3.44
N PRO A 43 -3.36 10.50 4.22
CA PRO A 43 -4.68 10.90 3.73
C PRO A 43 -4.70 12.34 3.24
N LYS A 44 -5.25 12.56 2.04
CA LYS A 44 -5.43 13.90 1.52
C LYS A 44 -6.46 14.68 2.35
N PRO A 45 -6.38 16.02 2.40
CA PRO A 45 -7.32 16.85 3.17
C PRO A 45 -8.79 16.61 2.79
N GLU A 46 -9.08 16.41 1.51
CA GLU A 46 -10.43 16.08 1.04
C GLU A 46 -10.94 14.75 1.60
N THR A 47 -10.07 13.76 1.75
CA THR A 47 -10.38 12.45 2.31
C THR A 47 -10.64 12.56 3.81
N LEU A 48 -9.83 13.32 4.54
CA LEU A 48 -10.04 13.58 5.97
C LEU A 48 -11.37 14.28 6.22
N LYS A 49 -11.70 15.28 5.40
CA LYS A 49 -12.99 15.99 5.47
C LYS A 49 -14.17 15.07 5.17
N ALA A 50 -14.07 14.24 4.13
CA ALA A 50 -15.12 13.28 3.78
C ALA A 50 -15.37 12.24 4.90
N LEU A 51 -14.33 11.92 5.68
CA LEU A 51 -14.41 10.99 6.81
C LEU A 51 -14.70 11.67 8.16
N GLY A 52 -14.75 13.01 8.22
CA GLY A 52 -14.94 13.75 9.47
C GLY A 52 -13.76 13.67 10.44
N LEU A 53 -12.56 13.39 9.95
CA LEU A 53 -11.33 13.20 10.74
C LEU A 53 -10.42 14.44 10.77
N GLU A 54 -10.91 15.57 10.25
CA GLU A 54 -10.16 16.83 10.18
C GLU A 54 -9.72 17.39 11.55
N ASN A 55 -10.38 16.99 12.65
CA ASN A 55 -10.05 17.39 14.03
C ASN A 55 -9.87 16.17 14.94
N GLU A 56 -9.19 15.13 14.45
CA GLU A 56 -8.94 13.93 15.25
C GLU A 56 -8.10 14.28 16.50
N PRO A 57 -8.59 13.99 17.72
CA PRO A 57 -7.99 14.51 18.96
C PRO A 57 -6.59 13.95 19.25
N SER A 58 -6.21 12.80 18.68
CA SER A 58 -4.90 12.18 18.91
C SER A 58 -3.81 12.68 17.95
N ASN A 59 -4.17 13.30 16.80
CA ASN A 59 -3.26 13.73 15.74
C ASN A 59 -2.21 12.66 15.37
N LEU A 60 -2.61 11.38 15.41
CA LEU A 60 -1.75 10.25 15.07
C LEU A 60 -1.65 10.01 13.55
N ILE A 61 -2.31 10.86 12.77
CA ILE A 61 -2.41 10.82 11.30
C ILE A 61 -1.63 12.00 10.73
#